data_AF-A0A4Y7MSG2-F1
#
_entry.id   AF-A0A4Y7MSG2-F1
#
_cell.length_a   1.000
_cell.length_b   1.000
_cell.length_c   1.000
_cell.angle_alpha   90.00
_cell.angle_beta   90.00
_cell.angle_gamma   90.00
#
_symmetry.space_group_name_H-M   'P 1'
#
loop_
_entity.id
_entity.type
_entity.pdbx_description
1 polymer ?
#
loop_
_entity_poly.entity_id
_entity_poly.type
_entity_poly.pdbx_seq_one_letter_code
_entity_poly.pdbx_strand_id
1 'polypeptide(L)'
;MDSQRAWNVLTHGDLHFLVQHFHWHQHQHGPQGMFTLTPRNGDTASSNITTVELEVDAQGTEFLRQAHTQVDYLHCLVPDLLNITKCSFYWGKMDRYEAERLLENRPDGTFLLRDSAQEEYLFSVSFRRYNRSLHARIEQWNHRFSFDSHDPGVYSSPTILGLIDHYKNPELCMFFEPTLTLPLHRNSPFTLQHLSRAVICSNITYDGVNELNLPRALKLYLKEYHYKQRIRVRRLDG
;
A
#
# COMPACT_ATOMS: atom_id res chain seq x y z
N MET A 1 -17.68 21.57 36.63
CA MET A 1 -18.92 21.90 35.89
C MET A 1 -18.53 23.04 34.97
N ASP A 2 -18.29 22.90 33.68
CA ASP A 2 -18.77 21.94 32.68
C ASP A 2 -17.77 21.98 31.50
N SER A 3 -17.21 20.85 31.07
CA SER A 3 -16.36 20.77 29.86
C SER A 3 -16.55 19.46 29.12
N GLN A 4 -17.73 18.87 29.22
CA GLN A 4 -18.05 17.53 28.67
C GLN A 4 -19.04 17.55 27.49
N ARG A 5 -19.22 18.69 26.80
CA ARG A 5 -20.18 18.78 25.68
C ARG A 5 -19.60 19.47 24.44
N ALA A 6 -18.81 18.72 23.66
CA ALA A 6 -18.58 19.03 22.24
C ALA A 6 -18.03 17.82 21.45
N TRP A 7 -18.49 16.58 21.71
CA TRP A 7 -17.97 15.39 21.01
C TRP A 7 -19.03 14.39 20.54
N ASN A 8 -20.28 14.82 20.36
CA ASN A 8 -21.29 13.99 19.73
C ASN A 8 -22.13 14.87 18.81
N VAL A 9 -21.85 14.84 17.51
CA VAL A 9 -22.75 14.41 16.43
C VAL A 9 -21.92 14.49 15.13
N LEU A 10 -21.32 13.38 14.69
CA LEU A 10 -20.95 13.27 13.28
C LEU A 10 -22.25 13.21 12.48
N THR A 11 -22.42 14.09 11.52
CA THR A 11 -23.62 14.14 10.68
C THR A 11 -23.61 12.98 9.69
N HIS A 12 -24.78 12.66 9.11
CA HIS A 12 -24.85 11.67 8.03
C HIS A 12 -23.95 12.05 6.83
N GLY A 13 -23.67 13.35 6.65
CA GLY A 13 -22.74 13.87 5.64
C GLY A 13 -21.28 13.56 5.93
N ASP A 14 -20.85 13.59 7.19
CA ASP A 14 -19.46 13.28 7.58
C ASP A 14 -19.15 11.79 7.39
N LEU A 15 -20.14 10.92 7.68
CA LEU A 15 -20.04 9.48 7.42
C LEU A 15 -20.03 9.17 5.91
N HIS A 16 -20.78 9.92 5.11
CA HIS A 16 -20.77 9.79 3.66
C HIS A 16 -19.44 10.30 3.06
N PHE A 17 -18.87 11.38 3.59
CA PHE A 17 -17.54 11.87 3.20
C PHE A 17 -16.44 10.88 3.57
N LEU A 18 -16.49 10.19 4.71
CA LEU A 18 -15.52 9.16 5.06
C LEU A 18 -15.61 7.95 4.13
N VAL A 19 -16.82 7.44 3.89
CA VAL A 19 -17.02 6.34 2.94
C VAL A 19 -16.60 6.76 1.55
N GLN A 20 -16.97 7.96 1.10
CA GLN A 20 -16.54 8.51 -0.18
C GLN A 20 -15.04 8.73 -0.21
N HIS A 21 -14.39 9.43 0.71
CA HIS A 21 -12.93 9.64 0.71
C HIS A 21 -12.17 8.30 0.60
N PHE A 22 -12.55 7.30 1.40
CA PHE A 22 -11.97 5.96 1.26
C PHE A 22 -12.38 5.25 -0.06
N HIS A 23 -13.61 5.42 -0.59
CA HIS A 23 -14.04 4.92 -1.92
C HIS A 23 -13.45 5.69 -3.12
N TRP A 24 -13.16 6.98 -2.95
CA TRP A 24 -12.75 7.95 -3.95
C TRP A 24 -11.25 7.81 -4.16
N HIS A 25 -10.49 7.55 -3.08
CA HIS A 25 -9.16 6.95 -3.17
C HIS A 25 -9.17 5.52 -3.76
N GLN A 26 -10.30 4.81 -3.82
CA GLN A 26 -10.39 3.53 -4.58
C GLN A 26 -10.64 3.72 -6.09
N HIS A 27 -11.11 4.89 -6.55
CA HIS A 27 -11.60 5.11 -7.92
C HIS A 27 -10.85 6.20 -8.72
N GLN A 28 -9.66 6.63 -8.27
CA GLN A 28 -8.78 7.49 -9.07
C GLN A 28 -8.13 6.72 -10.23
N HIS A 29 -8.94 6.31 -11.19
CA HIS A 29 -8.54 6.06 -12.57
C HIS A 29 -9.61 6.64 -13.51
N GLY A 30 -9.38 7.89 -13.94
CA GLY A 30 -9.95 8.44 -15.18
C GLY A 30 -9.42 7.70 -16.42
N PRO A 31 -9.96 7.99 -17.62
CA PRO A 31 -10.03 7.05 -18.73
C PRO A 31 -8.68 6.45 -19.09
N GLN A 32 -8.66 5.12 -19.13
CA GLN A 32 -7.50 4.32 -19.44
C GLN A 32 -7.01 4.62 -20.85
N GLY A 33 -5.85 5.28 -20.94
CA GLY A 33 -5.02 5.17 -22.14
C GLY A 33 -4.67 3.69 -22.34
N MET A 34 -4.77 3.21 -23.57
CA MET A 34 -4.50 1.82 -23.90
C MET A 34 -3.02 1.50 -23.66
N PHE A 35 -2.72 0.75 -22.59
CA PHE A 35 -1.36 0.39 -22.19
C PHE A 35 -0.90 -0.88 -22.91
N THR A 36 0.14 -0.80 -23.73
CA THR A 36 0.84 -1.97 -24.27
C THR A 36 2.19 -2.12 -23.58
N LEU A 37 2.29 -3.10 -22.68
CA LEU A 37 3.54 -3.46 -22.01
C LEU A 37 4.29 -4.50 -22.84
N THR A 38 5.55 -4.22 -23.20
CA THR A 38 6.47 -5.24 -23.74
C THR A 38 7.67 -5.37 -22.80
N PRO A 39 7.92 -6.56 -22.20
CA PRO A 39 9.12 -6.77 -21.41
C PRO A 39 10.34 -6.95 -22.32
N ARG A 40 11.47 -6.29 -21.99
CA ARG A 40 12.78 -6.58 -22.59
C ARG A 40 13.72 -7.06 -21.49
N ASN A 41 14.37 -8.21 -21.72
CA ASN A 41 15.31 -8.84 -20.78
C ASN A 41 16.42 -7.87 -20.34
N GLY A 42 16.53 -7.66 -19.02
CA GLY A 42 17.57 -6.92 -18.32
C GLY A 42 17.12 -6.61 -16.90
N ASP A 43 17.97 -6.82 -15.90
CA ASP A 43 17.68 -6.84 -14.45
C ASP A 43 17.32 -5.47 -13.81
N THR A 44 16.77 -4.56 -14.60
CA THR A 44 16.10 -3.33 -14.19
C THR A 44 14.73 -3.37 -14.83
N ALA A 45 13.66 -3.38 -14.04
CA ALA A 45 12.32 -3.33 -14.60
C ALA A 45 12.11 -1.91 -15.16
N SER A 46 12.35 -1.73 -16.46
CA SER A 46 12.04 -0.48 -17.14
C SER A 46 10.62 -0.57 -17.70
N SER A 47 9.78 0.41 -17.40
CA SER A 47 8.46 0.56 -18.02
C SER A 47 8.45 1.76 -18.95
N ASN A 48 7.96 1.57 -20.18
CA ASN A 48 7.76 2.66 -21.12
C ASN A 48 6.33 3.19 -20.94
N ILE A 49 6.22 4.50 -20.69
CA ILE A 49 4.95 5.20 -20.53
C ILE A 49 4.85 6.22 -21.67
N THR A 50 3.78 6.14 -22.43
CA THR A 50 3.44 7.11 -23.48
C THR A 50 2.42 8.08 -22.93
N THR A 51 2.78 9.37 -22.85
CA THR A 51 1.85 10.43 -22.47
C THR A 51 1.52 11.27 -23.70
N VAL A 52 0.24 11.54 -23.91
CA VAL A 52 -0.24 12.39 -25.01
C VAL A 52 -0.62 13.74 -24.41
N GLU A 53 0.13 14.78 -24.74
CA GLU A 53 -0.10 16.15 -24.28
C GLU A 53 -0.68 16.97 -25.43
N LEU A 54 -1.77 17.71 -25.16
CA LEU A 54 -2.35 18.68 -26.07
C LEU A 54 -1.58 19.99 -25.95
N GLU A 55 -0.88 20.39 -27.01
CA GLU A 55 -0.23 21.70 -27.09
C GLU A 55 -0.94 22.56 -28.14
N VAL A 56 -1.00 23.87 -27.87
CA VAL A 56 -1.55 24.87 -28.79
C VAL A 56 -0.39 25.74 -29.26
N ASP A 57 -0.17 25.82 -30.57
CA ASP A 57 0.87 26.70 -31.12
C ASP A 57 0.49 28.19 -30.99
N ALA A 58 1.41 29.08 -31.34
CA ALA A 58 1.18 30.53 -31.34
C ALA A 58 0.10 30.99 -32.35
N GLN A 59 -0.40 30.08 -33.20
CA GLN A 59 -1.41 30.31 -34.23
C GLN A 59 -2.78 29.72 -33.84
N GLY A 60 -2.89 29.11 -32.66
CA GLY A 60 -4.13 28.51 -32.17
C GLY A 60 -4.39 27.09 -32.69
N THR A 61 -3.41 26.44 -33.33
CA THR A 61 -3.51 25.06 -33.82
C THR A 61 -3.21 24.09 -32.69
N GLU A 62 -4.17 23.20 -32.38
CA GLU A 62 -3.97 22.10 -31.44
C GLU A 62 -3.19 20.96 -32.10
N PHE A 63 -2.09 20.54 -31.47
CA PHE A 63 -1.34 19.36 -31.87
C PHE A 63 -1.10 18.43 -30.68
N LEU A 64 -1.14 17.13 -30.95
CA LEU A 64 -0.88 16.09 -29.97
C LEU A 64 0.62 15.78 -29.96
N ARG A 65 1.30 16.15 -28.88
CA ARG A 65 2.67 15.69 -28.63
C ARG A 65 2.63 14.36 -27.91
N GLN A 66 3.29 13.38 -28.51
CA GLN A 66 3.52 12.08 -27.88
C GLN A 66 4.87 12.10 -27.18
N ALA A 67 4.85 12.28 -25.86
CA ALA A 67 6.04 12.16 -25.03
C ALA A 67 6.23 10.70 -24.64
N HIS A 68 7.36 10.11 -25.02
CA HIS A 68 7.74 8.78 -24.55
C HIS A 68 8.60 8.94 -23.30
N THR A 69 8.25 8.26 -22.22
CA THR A 69 9.06 8.26 -20.99
C THR A 69 9.43 6.84 -20.59
N GLN A 70 10.69 6.64 -20.23
CA GLN A 70 11.16 5.39 -19.64
C GLN A 70 11.35 5.59 -18.15
N VAL A 71 10.74 4.70 -17.35
CA VAL A 71 10.88 4.69 -15.89
C VAL A 71 11.61 3.44 -15.45
N ASP A 72 12.74 3.63 -14.78
CA ASP A 72 13.56 2.55 -14.23
C ASP A 72 13.16 2.29 -12.76
N TYR A 73 12.87 1.03 -12.43
CA TYR A 73 12.52 0.59 -11.08
C TYR A 73 13.57 -0.33 -10.46
N LEU A 74 13.84 -0.13 -9.17
CA LEU A 74 14.56 -1.06 -8.29
C LEU A 74 13.55 -1.88 -7.49
N HIS A 75 13.74 -3.19 -7.44
CA HIS A 75 12.95 -4.06 -6.59
C HIS A 75 13.61 -4.20 -5.22
N CYS A 76 12.87 -3.91 -4.16
CA CYS A 76 13.36 -3.98 -2.79
C CYS A 76 12.49 -4.93 -1.98
N LEU A 77 13.08 -5.88 -1.25
CA LEU A 77 12.34 -6.67 -0.27
C LEU A 77 11.83 -5.75 0.84
N VAL A 78 10.67 -6.06 1.40
CA VAL A 78 10.12 -5.33 2.56
C VAL A 78 11.09 -5.46 3.75
N PRO A 79 11.61 -4.34 4.29
CA PRO A 79 12.73 -4.37 5.24
C PRO A 79 12.38 -5.03 6.58
N ASP A 80 11.11 -5.00 7.00
CA ASP A 80 10.64 -5.50 8.29
C ASP A 80 9.77 -6.76 8.19
N LEU A 81 9.85 -7.52 7.08
CA LEU A 81 9.00 -8.71 6.84
C LEU A 81 9.04 -9.72 7.99
N LEU A 82 10.23 -9.99 8.56
CA LEU A 82 10.35 -10.90 9.71
C LEU A 82 9.59 -10.39 10.94
N ASN A 83 9.64 -9.09 11.21
CA ASN A 83 8.95 -8.50 12.35
C ASN A 83 7.44 -8.47 12.12
N ILE A 84 6.99 -8.14 10.91
CA ILE A 84 5.59 -8.24 10.49
C ILE A 84 5.08 -9.67 10.70
N THR A 85 5.85 -10.67 10.27
CA THR A 85 5.49 -12.10 10.39
C THR A 85 5.33 -12.54 11.85
N LYS A 86 6.12 -11.98 12.77
CA LYS A 86 6.02 -12.24 14.21
C LYS A 86 4.78 -11.62 14.85
N CYS A 87 4.23 -10.55 14.27
CA CYS A 87 3.03 -9.91 14.80
C CYS A 87 1.82 -10.82 14.65
N SER A 88 1.13 -11.09 15.75
CA SER A 88 -0.09 -11.90 15.75
C SER A 88 -1.29 -11.20 15.09
N PHE A 89 -1.24 -9.87 14.91
CA PHE A 89 -2.26 -9.11 14.18
C PHE A 89 -2.05 -9.08 12.66
N TYR A 90 -0.97 -9.68 12.14
CA TYR A 90 -0.79 -9.86 10.70
C TYR A 90 -1.45 -11.17 10.27
N TRP A 91 -2.43 -11.15 9.38
CA TRP A 91 -3.21 -12.34 9.00
C TRP A 91 -2.71 -13.00 7.71
N GLY A 92 -1.71 -12.42 7.04
CA GLY A 92 -1.25 -12.91 5.73
C GLY A 92 -2.31 -12.72 4.65
N LYS A 93 -2.40 -13.68 3.73
CA LYS A 93 -3.39 -13.68 2.65
C LYS A 93 -4.80 -13.80 3.21
N MET A 94 -5.54 -12.70 3.13
CA MET A 94 -6.91 -12.57 3.58
C MET A 94 -7.60 -11.50 2.73
N ASP A 95 -8.81 -11.78 2.25
CA ASP A 95 -9.60 -10.81 1.50
C ASP A 95 -10.33 -9.81 2.41
N ARG A 96 -10.91 -8.76 1.81
CA ARG A 96 -11.60 -7.72 2.59
C ARG A 96 -12.84 -8.23 3.32
N TYR A 97 -13.58 -9.16 2.72
CA TYR A 97 -14.85 -9.65 3.27
C TYR A 97 -14.61 -10.57 4.47
N GLU A 98 -13.55 -11.37 4.43
CA GLU A 98 -13.11 -12.15 5.59
C GLU A 98 -12.69 -11.23 6.75
N ALA A 99 -11.94 -10.18 6.46
CA ALA A 99 -11.58 -9.18 7.46
C ALA A 99 -12.82 -8.46 8.03
N GLU A 100 -13.80 -8.12 7.19
CA GLU A 100 -15.06 -7.51 7.63
C GLU A 100 -15.83 -8.40 8.60
N ARG A 101 -15.95 -9.70 8.32
CA ARG A 101 -16.59 -10.69 9.20
C ARG A 101 -15.89 -10.79 10.56
N LEU A 102 -14.56 -10.81 10.57
CA LEU A 102 -13.76 -10.89 11.80
C LEU A 102 -13.87 -9.63 12.67
N LEU A 103 -14.05 -8.49 12.01
CA LEU A 103 -14.21 -7.18 12.64
C LEU A 103 -15.66 -6.87 13.04
N GLU A 104 -16.62 -7.67 12.61
CA GLU A 104 -18.03 -7.46 12.93
C GLU A 104 -18.26 -7.44 14.44
N ASN A 105 -19.01 -6.44 14.90
CA ASN A 105 -19.34 -6.22 16.32
C ASN A 105 -18.11 -6.08 17.25
N ARG A 106 -16.92 -5.81 16.70
CA ARG A 106 -15.73 -5.44 17.48
C ARG A 106 -15.74 -3.95 17.81
N PRO A 107 -15.16 -3.54 18.94
CA PRO A 107 -15.09 -2.13 19.31
C PRO A 107 -14.28 -1.33 18.29
N ASP A 108 -14.62 -0.04 18.16
CA ASP A 108 -13.84 0.92 17.38
C ASP A 108 -12.36 0.91 17.82
N GLY A 109 -11.46 1.03 16.85
CA GLY A 109 -10.03 0.86 17.03
C GLY A 109 -9.52 -0.58 16.84
N THR A 110 -10.42 -1.58 16.73
CA THR A 110 -10.02 -2.95 16.41
C THR A 110 -9.46 -3.04 15.00
N PHE A 111 -8.28 -3.61 14.82
CA PHE A 111 -7.63 -3.68 13.51
C PHE A 111 -6.89 -5.00 13.25
N LEU A 112 -6.63 -5.28 11.97
CA LEU A 112 -5.72 -6.32 11.53
C LEU A 112 -4.94 -5.86 10.29
N LEU A 113 -3.70 -6.35 10.17
CA LEU A 113 -2.89 -6.21 8.97
C LEU A 113 -3.08 -7.46 8.11
N ARG A 114 -3.21 -7.31 6.79
CA ARG A 114 -3.34 -8.42 5.84
C ARG A 114 -2.64 -8.09 4.54
N ASP A 115 -2.43 -9.09 3.72
CA ASP A 115 -2.01 -8.89 2.33
C ASP A 115 -3.12 -8.15 1.59
N SER A 116 -2.74 -7.24 0.70
CA SER A 116 -3.70 -6.57 -0.18
C SER A 116 -4.20 -7.55 -1.25
N ALA A 117 -5.46 -7.39 -1.66
CA ALA A 117 -6.01 -8.13 -2.80
C ALA A 117 -5.70 -7.46 -4.15
N GLN A 118 -5.15 -6.24 -4.13
CA GLN A 118 -4.70 -5.51 -5.31
C GLN A 118 -3.20 -5.70 -5.51
N GLU A 119 -2.81 -5.97 -6.75
CA GLU A 119 -1.44 -6.33 -7.13
C GLU A 119 -0.44 -5.18 -6.92
N GLU A 120 -0.92 -3.94 -6.91
CA GLU A 120 -0.09 -2.74 -6.74
C GLU A 120 0.38 -2.52 -5.30
N TYR A 121 -0.30 -3.14 -4.32
CA TYR A 121 -0.03 -2.94 -2.90
C TYR A 121 0.31 -4.28 -2.25
N LEU A 122 1.27 -4.29 -1.33
CA LEU A 122 1.59 -5.53 -0.60
C LEU A 122 0.63 -5.77 0.56
N PHE A 123 0.28 -4.70 1.28
CA PHE A 123 -0.45 -4.79 2.53
C PHE A 123 -1.66 -3.85 2.57
N SER A 124 -2.63 -4.23 3.39
CA SER A 124 -3.75 -3.37 3.78
C SER A 124 -4.03 -3.56 5.27
N VAL A 125 -4.46 -2.49 5.92
CA VAL A 125 -5.03 -2.54 7.26
C VAL A 125 -6.55 -2.52 7.14
N SER A 126 -7.21 -3.51 7.76
CA SER A 126 -8.66 -3.47 7.98
C SER A 126 -8.91 -3.08 9.43
N PHE A 127 -9.80 -2.13 9.68
CA PHE A 127 -10.04 -1.62 11.02
C PHE A 127 -11.49 -1.21 11.26
N ARG A 128 -11.88 -1.13 12.53
CA ARG A 128 -13.20 -0.68 12.98
C ARG A 128 -13.14 0.79 13.37
N ARG A 129 -14.05 1.58 12.81
CA ARG A 129 -14.26 2.97 13.19
C ARG A 129 -15.68 3.41 12.89
N TYR A 130 -16.29 4.18 13.77
CA TYR A 130 -17.66 4.67 13.64
C TYR A 130 -18.65 3.52 13.38
N ASN A 131 -18.46 2.39 14.07
CA ASN A 131 -19.24 1.16 13.90
C ASN A 131 -19.19 0.57 12.48
N ARG A 132 -18.18 0.90 11.67
CA ARG A 132 -17.96 0.38 10.32
C ARG A 132 -16.60 -0.29 10.20
N SER A 133 -16.53 -1.32 9.36
CA SER A 133 -15.25 -1.86 8.88
C SER A 133 -14.75 -0.97 7.75
N LEU A 134 -13.53 -0.48 7.87
CA LEU A 134 -12.83 0.34 6.89
C LEU A 134 -11.51 -0.33 6.49
N HIS A 135 -10.96 0.07 5.34
CA HIS A 135 -9.73 -0.51 4.80
C HIS A 135 -8.82 0.59 4.27
N ALA A 136 -7.56 0.56 4.67
CA ALA A 136 -6.52 1.44 4.16
C ALA A 136 -5.42 0.60 3.52
N ARG A 137 -5.05 0.92 2.27
CA ARG A 137 -3.92 0.31 1.58
C ARG A 137 -2.65 1.00 2.05
N ILE A 138 -1.56 0.24 2.20
CA ILE A 138 -0.28 0.83 2.57
C ILE A 138 0.49 1.09 1.28
N GLU A 139 0.69 2.36 1.00
CA GLU A 139 1.43 2.85 -0.15
C GLU A 139 2.93 2.91 0.17
N GLN A 140 3.76 2.96 -0.87
CA GLN A 140 5.20 3.09 -0.73
C GLN A 140 5.72 4.19 -1.66
N TRP A 141 6.45 5.15 -1.09
CA TRP A 141 7.16 6.18 -1.83
C TRP A 141 8.48 6.52 -1.15
N ASN A 142 9.56 6.63 -1.94
CA ASN A 142 10.90 7.01 -1.48
C ASN A 142 11.37 6.22 -0.23
N HIS A 143 11.29 4.89 -0.29
CA HIS A 143 11.59 3.97 0.82
C HIS A 143 10.77 4.18 2.11
N ARG A 144 9.64 4.89 2.03
CA ARG A 144 8.72 5.09 3.15
C ARG A 144 7.34 4.55 2.83
N PHE A 145 6.60 4.23 3.88
CA PHE A 145 5.25 3.67 3.84
C PHE A 145 4.27 4.64 4.51
N SER A 146 3.11 4.84 3.90
CA SER A 146 2.03 5.70 4.40
C SER A 146 0.66 5.21 3.90
N PHE A 147 -0.41 5.83 4.39
CA PHE A 147 -1.77 5.58 3.88
C PHE A 147 -2.17 6.49 2.70
N ASP A 148 -1.38 7.54 2.46
CA ASP A 148 -1.37 8.36 1.25
C ASP A 148 0.08 8.78 1.03
N SER A 149 0.69 8.35 -0.07
CA SER A 149 2.09 8.66 -0.38
C SER A 149 2.28 9.96 -1.18
N HIS A 150 1.19 10.54 -1.68
CA HIS A 150 1.20 11.75 -2.48
C HIS A 150 0.92 12.99 -1.63
N ASP A 151 0.29 12.84 -0.46
CA ASP A 151 0.08 13.92 0.51
C ASP A 151 1.28 14.05 1.49
N PRO A 152 2.06 15.15 1.44
CA PRO A 152 3.18 15.38 2.35
C PRO A 152 2.76 15.62 3.81
N GLY A 153 1.48 15.93 4.06
CA GLY A 153 0.92 16.09 5.40
C GLY A 153 0.62 14.76 6.10
N VAL A 154 0.53 13.65 5.35
CA VAL A 154 0.23 12.33 5.90
C VAL A 154 1.49 11.70 6.47
N TYR A 155 1.36 11.12 7.67
CA TYR A 155 2.49 10.46 8.33
C TYR A 155 3.03 9.29 7.49
N SER A 156 4.35 9.23 7.37
CA SER A 156 5.07 8.14 6.71
C SER A 156 6.16 7.58 7.61
N SER A 157 6.47 6.30 7.44
CA SER A 157 7.48 5.56 8.21
C SER A 157 8.40 4.73 7.30
N PRO A 158 9.68 4.51 7.65
CA PRO A 158 10.55 3.59 6.89
C PRO A 158 10.15 2.11 7.01
N THR A 159 9.23 1.78 7.92
CA THR A 159 8.77 0.41 8.17
C THR A 159 7.24 0.36 8.30
N ILE A 160 6.63 -0.76 7.93
CA ILE A 160 5.18 -0.97 8.07
C ILE A 160 4.79 -0.94 9.56
N LEU A 161 5.61 -1.56 10.41
CA LEU A 161 5.32 -1.57 11.84
C LEU A 161 5.43 -0.18 12.47
N GLY A 162 6.37 0.66 12.05
CA GLY A 162 6.45 2.05 12.49
C GLY A 162 5.25 2.89 12.03
N LEU A 163 4.71 2.59 10.84
CA LEU A 163 3.46 3.20 10.37
C LEU A 163 2.31 2.82 11.30
N ILE A 164 2.14 1.52 11.57
CA ILE A 164 1.08 1.02 12.47
C ILE A 164 1.22 1.61 13.87
N ASP A 165 2.45 1.69 14.41
CA ASP A 165 2.70 2.19 15.76
C ASP A 165 2.30 3.66 15.95
N HIS A 166 2.51 4.50 14.93
CA HIS A 166 2.04 5.88 14.93
C HIS A 166 0.50 5.96 15.11
N TYR A 167 -0.25 5.19 14.32
CA TYR A 167 -1.71 5.19 14.35
C TYR A 167 -2.32 4.38 15.52
N LYS A 168 -1.50 3.83 16.43
CA LYS A 168 -1.99 3.30 17.70
C LYS A 168 -2.38 4.40 18.69
N ASN A 169 -1.83 5.60 18.55
CA ASN A 169 -2.19 6.71 19.42
C ASN A 169 -3.36 7.51 18.79
N PRO A 170 -4.59 7.40 19.31
CA PRO A 170 -5.74 8.10 18.76
C PRO A 170 -5.62 9.62 18.85
N GLU A 171 -4.80 10.15 19.76
CA GLU A 171 -4.57 11.60 19.90
C GLU A 171 -3.77 12.18 18.73
N LEU A 172 -3.03 11.34 18.00
CA LEU A 172 -2.29 11.73 16.80
C LEU A 172 -3.15 11.62 15.53
N CYS A 173 -4.32 10.99 15.61
CA CYS A 173 -5.12 10.64 14.46
C CYS A 173 -6.25 11.64 14.24
N MET A 174 -6.32 12.22 13.04
CA MET A 174 -7.47 12.98 12.59
C MET A 174 -8.72 12.09 12.48
N PHE A 175 -9.90 12.70 12.44
CA PHE A 175 -11.20 11.99 12.37
C PHE A 175 -11.38 11.12 11.11
N PHE A 176 -10.53 11.28 10.10
CA PHE A 176 -10.51 10.49 8.87
C PHE A 176 -9.35 9.47 8.82
N GLU A 177 -8.35 9.60 9.67
CA GLU A 177 -7.16 8.74 9.67
C GLU A 177 -7.36 7.42 10.42
N PRO A 178 -6.75 6.30 10.01
CA PRO A 178 -6.91 5.02 10.71
C PRO A 178 -6.62 5.13 12.22
N THR A 179 -7.43 4.46 13.04
CA THR A 179 -7.19 4.33 14.48
C THR A 179 -6.96 2.86 14.79
N LEU A 180 -5.73 2.51 15.14
CA LEU A 180 -5.25 1.13 15.19
C LEU A 180 -4.89 0.71 16.62
N THR A 181 -5.81 0.91 17.57
CA THR A 181 -5.54 0.77 19.01
C THR A 181 -5.62 -0.67 19.51
N LEU A 182 -6.48 -1.50 18.91
CA LEU A 182 -6.81 -2.84 19.42
C LEU A 182 -6.45 -3.92 18.37
N PRO A 183 -5.30 -4.60 18.49
CA PRO A 183 -4.92 -5.63 17.53
C PRO A 183 -5.84 -6.86 17.59
N LEU A 184 -6.39 -7.27 16.46
CA LEU A 184 -7.10 -8.53 16.33
C LEU A 184 -6.13 -9.65 16.01
N HIS A 185 -5.94 -10.56 16.96
CA HIS A 185 -4.96 -11.62 16.87
C HIS A 185 -5.46 -12.82 16.05
N ARG A 186 -4.60 -13.29 15.15
CA ARG A 186 -4.69 -14.55 14.41
C ARG A 186 -4.81 -15.74 15.37
N ASN A 187 -5.58 -16.75 14.98
CA ASN A 187 -5.87 -17.96 15.77
C ASN A 187 -5.03 -19.19 15.40
N SER A 188 -4.16 -19.09 14.38
CA SER A 188 -3.32 -20.19 13.88
C SER A 188 -1.90 -19.72 13.58
N PRO A 189 -0.88 -20.60 13.63
CA PRO A 189 0.47 -20.23 13.19
C PRO A 189 0.55 -20.19 11.66
N PHE A 190 1.53 -19.45 11.13
CA PHE A 190 1.89 -19.56 9.71
C PHE A 190 2.59 -20.89 9.42
N THR A 191 2.59 -21.27 8.14
CA THR A 191 3.32 -22.46 7.67
C THR A 191 4.83 -22.28 7.87
N LEU A 192 5.55 -23.39 8.06
CA LEU A 192 7.01 -23.36 8.17
C LEU A 192 7.65 -22.69 6.95
N GLN A 193 7.12 -22.93 5.74
CA GLN A 193 7.60 -22.30 4.51
C GLN A 193 7.52 -20.76 4.57
N HIS A 194 6.42 -20.20 5.08
CA HIS A 194 6.25 -18.76 5.23
C HIS A 194 7.21 -18.19 6.29
N LEU A 195 7.35 -18.88 7.41
CA LEU A 195 8.29 -18.50 8.47
C LEU A 195 9.75 -18.53 7.96
N SER A 196 10.14 -19.57 7.22
CA SER A 196 11.46 -19.68 6.60
C SER A 196 11.72 -18.55 5.60
N ARG A 197 10.73 -18.20 4.76
CA ARG A 197 10.86 -17.05 3.85
C ARG A 197 11.16 -15.77 4.62
N ALA A 198 10.39 -15.49 5.68
CA ALA A 198 10.56 -14.26 6.44
C ALA A 198 11.99 -14.13 7.02
N VAL A 199 12.56 -15.23 7.49
CA VAL A 199 13.96 -15.29 7.99
C VAL A 199 14.97 -15.16 6.86
N ILE A 200 14.78 -15.83 5.73
CA ILE A 200 15.70 -15.72 4.58
C ILE A 200 15.71 -14.28 4.06
N CYS A 201 14.52 -13.71 3.80
CA CYS A 201 14.35 -12.36 3.27
C CYS A 201 14.87 -11.26 4.20
N SER A 202 14.96 -11.48 5.52
CA SER A 202 15.56 -10.51 6.43
C SER A 202 17.10 -10.47 6.38
N ASN A 203 17.73 -11.41 5.67
CA ASN A 203 19.18 -11.55 5.61
C ASN A 203 19.73 -11.47 4.18
N ILE A 204 18.91 -11.13 3.21
CA ILE A 204 19.29 -11.07 1.79
C ILE A 204 18.59 -9.90 1.10
N THR A 205 19.15 -9.44 -0.01
CA THR A 205 18.51 -8.46 -0.88
C THR A 205 17.62 -9.13 -1.91
N TYR A 206 16.77 -8.36 -2.61
CA TYR A 206 15.94 -8.87 -3.69
C TYR A 206 16.78 -9.56 -4.78
N ASP A 207 17.90 -8.94 -5.15
CA ASP A 207 18.80 -9.49 -6.16
C ASP A 207 19.60 -10.67 -5.65
N GLY A 208 20.01 -10.67 -4.38
CA GLY A 208 20.70 -11.79 -3.75
C GLY A 208 19.88 -13.09 -3.79
N VAL A 209 18.54 -13.03 -3.83
CA VAL A 209 17.70 -14.23 -4.02
C VAL A 209 18.06 -14.99 -5.32
N ASN A 210 18.55 -14.29 -6.35
CA ASN A 210 18.97 -14.92 -7.61
C ASN A 210 20.21 -15.82 -7.42
N GLU A 211 21.06 -15.51 -6.45
CA GLU A 211 22.31 -16.21 -6.17
C GLU A 211 22.09 -17.51 -5.37
N LEU A 212 20.91 -17.68 -4.77
CA LEU A 212 20.57 -18.89 -4.02
C LEU A 212 20.48 -20.11 -4.95
N ASN A 213 20.99 -21.25 -4.50
CA ASN A 213 20.87 -22.54 -5.19
C ASN A 213 19.49 -23.18 -4.96
N LEU A 214 18.43 -22.47 -5.36
CA LEU A 214 17.04 -22.87 -5.21
C LEU A 214 16.34 -22.99 -6.58
N PRO A 215 15.35 -23.89 -6.72
CA PRO A 215 14.45 -23.92 -7.87
C PRO A 215 13.78 -22.55 -8.11
N ARG A 216 13.50 -22.24 -9.38
CA ARG A 216 12.88 -20.97 -9.80
C ARG A 216 11.61 -20.64 -9.02
N ALA A 217 10.76 -21.63 -8.77
CA ALA A 217 9.52 -21.45 -8.01
C ALA A 217 9.76 -20.93 -6.59
N LEU A 218 10.81 -21.40 -5.90
CA LEU A 218 11.17 -20.92 -4.56
C LEU A 218 11.80 -19.53 -4.61
N LYS A 219 12.58 -19.21 -5.64
CA LYS A 219 13.09 -17.84 -5.85
C LYS A 219 11.94 -16.84 -6.03
N LEU A 220 10.94 -17.19 -6.83
CA LEU A 220 9.72 -16.38 -7.01
C LEU A 220 8.96 -16.22 -5.69
N TYR A 221 8.84 -17.30 -4.91
CA TYR A 221 8.19 -17.27 -3.59
C TYR A 221 8.90 -16.35 -2.58
N LEU A 222 10.24 -16.33 -2.58
CA LEU A 222 11.05 -15.43 -1.74
C LEU A 222 10.93 -13.97 -2.20
N LYS A 223 10.72 -13.74 -3.50
CA LYS A 223 10.55 -12.42 -4.11
C LYS A 223 9.15 -11.83 -3.96
N GLU A 224 8.18 -12.56 -3.42
CA GLU A 224 6.77 -12.12 -3.37
C GLU A 224 6.57 -10.78 -2.63
N TYR A 225 7.25 -10.58 -1.49
CA TYR A 225 7.10 -9.36 -0.67
C TYR A 225 8.17 -8.32 -1.02
N HIS A 226 8.00 -7.68 -2.18
CA HIS A 226 8.87 -6.61 -2.64
C HIS A 226 8.07 -5.40 -3.13
N TYR A 227 8.62 -4.20 -2.96
CA TYR A 227 8.07 -2.99 -3.56
C TYR A 227 9.00 -2.50 -4.68
N LYS A 228 8.45 -1.65 -5.57
CA LYS A 228 9.17 -1.07 -6.69
C LYS A 228 9.54 0.37 -6.37
N GLN A 229 10.83 0.65 -6.18
CA GLN A 229 11.33 2.00 -6.01
C GLN A 229 11.65 2.62 -7.37
N ARG A 230 11.01 3.74 -7.69
CA ARG A 230 11.34 4.54 -8.88
C ARG A 230 12.73 5.18 -8.72
N ILE A 231 13.63 4.95 -9.67
CA ILE A 231 15.02 5.47 -9.62
C ILE A 231 15.20 6.62 -10.61
N ARG A 232 14.72 6.45 -11.85
CA ARG A 232 15.00 7.39 -12.94
C ARG A 232 13.83 7.50 -13.89
N VAL A 233 13.64 8.70 -14.42
CA VAL A 233 12.70 9.00 -15.50
C VAL A 233 13.53 9.58 -16.64
N ARG A 234 13.46 8.96 -17.81
CA ARG A 234 14.06 9.50 -19.03
C ARG A 234 12.95 9.89 -19.97
N ARG A 235 12.92 11.15 -20.40
CA ARG A 235 12.13 11.56 -21.56
C ARG A 235 12.89 11.10 -22.80
N LEU A 236 12.25 10.25 -23.59
CA LEU A 236 12.68 9.85 -24.91
C LEU A 236 11.98 10.82 -25.87
N ASP A 237 12.53 12.02 -25.97
CA ASP A 237 12.09 12.96 -26.99
C ASP A 237 12.51 12.37 -28.36
N GLY A 238 11.54 12.28 -29.27
CA GLY A 238 11.74 11.84 -30.66
C GLY A 238 12.09 12.99 -31.57
#